data_AF-A0A0W8EYH1-F1
#
_entry.id   AF-A0A0W8EYH1-F1
#
_cell.length_a   1.000
_cell.length_b   1.000
_cell.length_c   1.000
_cell.angle_alpha   90.00
_cell.angle_beta   90.00
_cell.angle_gamma   90.00
#
_symmetry.space_group_name_H-M   'P 1'
#
loop_
_entity.id
_entity.type
_entity.pdbx_description
1 polymer ?
#
loop_
_entity_poly.entity_id
_entity_poly.type
_entity_poly.pdbx_seq_one_letter_code
_entity_poly.pdbx_strand_id
1 'polypeptide(L)'
;MENELVQIFELFVALVAAIFAYWQHQQKTRAVEAKEEALVEREVAEALQFAAESEREEVVSYFDPEDDKVTTPPDAVPSRSWKMSEETKRWVTVGHSPEEQASLLRQIANAEDQKKMRYFISVPTAYYEIEYGLLKGGGKG
;
A
#
# COMPACT_ATOMS: atom_id res chain seq x y z
N MET A 1 83.63 -19.00 -25.80
CA MET A 1 82.74 -18.54 -26.88
C MET A 1 81.50 -19.41 -27.03
N GLU A 2 81.56 -20.74 -26.85
CA GLU A 2 80.37 -21.61 -26.97
C GLU A 2 79.36 -21.46 -25.81
N ASN A 3 79.84 -21.29 -24.58
CA ASN A 3 78.98 -21.21 -23.39
C ASN A 3 78.12 -19.92 -23.33
N GLU A 4 78.66 -18.79 -23.76
CA GLU A 4 77.94 -17.50 -23.82
C GLU A 4 76.83 -17.54 -24.87
N LEU A 5 77.06 -18.24 -25.99
CA LEU A 5 76.08 -18.38 -27.07
C LEU A 5 74.88 -19.22 -26.60
N VAL A 6 75.12 -20.32 -25.88
CA VAL A 6 74.04 -21.13 -25.26
C VAL A 6 73.23 -20.29 -24.26
N GLN A 7 73.90 -19.49 -23.42
CA GLN A 7 73.24 -18.62 -22.44
C GLN A 7 72.36 -17.54 -23.10
N ILE A 8 72.79 -16.97 -24.22
CA ILE A 8 71.97 -16.01 -25.00
C ILE A 8 70.73 -16.71 -25.58
N PHE A 9 70.88 -17.93 -26.11
CA PHE A 9 69.73 -18.70 -26.61
C PHE A 9 68.73 -19.05 -25.50
N GLU A 10 69.20 -19.46 -24.33
CA GLU A 10 68.34 -19.71 -23.17
C GLU A 10 67.58 -18.45 -22.72
N LEU A 11 68.25 -17.29 -22.71
CA LEU A 11 67.60 -16.02 -22.39
C LEU A 11 66.50 -15.67 -23.42
N PHE A 12 66.74 -15.92 -24.70
CA PHE A 12 65.73 -15.74 -25.75
C PHE A 12 64.54 -16.68 -25.57
N VAL A 13 64.79 -17.96 -25.28
CA VAL A 13 63.72 -18.95 -25.03
C VAL A 13 62.90 -18.55 -23.79
N ALA A 14 63.56 -18.12 -22.71
CA ALA A 14 62.89 -17.64 -21.50
C ALA A 14 62.03 -16.40 -21.78
N LEU A 15 62.53 -15.46 -22.58
CA LEU A 15 61.78 -14.26 -22.96
C LEU A 15 60.53 -14.61 -23.78
N VAL A 16 60.66 -15.49 -24.76
CA VAL A 16 59.52 -15.95 -25.58
C VAL A 16 58.49 -16.68 -24.71
N ALA A 17 58.93 -17.55 -23.80
CA ALA A 17 58.03 -18.25 -22.88
C ALA A 17 57.27 -17.26 -21.96
N ALA A 18 57.93 -16.22 -21.46
CA ALA A 18 57.30 -15.19 -20.63
C ALA A 18 56.23 -14.40 -21.41
N ILE A 19 56.49 -14.08 -22.68
CA ILE A 19 55.52 -13.40 -23.56
C ILE A 19 54.28 -14.29 -23.78
N PHE A 20 54.48 -15.58 -24.08
CA PHE A 20 53.38 -16.53 -24.24
C PHE A 20 52.56 -16.69 -22.95
N ALA A 21 53.23 -16.79 -21.79
CA ALA A 21 52.57 -16.88 -20.50
C ALA A 21 51.71 -15.62 -20.21
N TYR A 22 52.23 -14.43 -20.53
CA TYR A 22 51.49 -13.17 -20.38
C TYR A 22 50.24 -13.12 -21.28
N TRP A 23 50.36 -13.51 -22.55
CA TRP A 23 49.22 -13.57 -23.46
C TRP A 23 48.18 -14.60 -23.04
N GLN A 24 48.61 -15.78 -22.61
CA GLN A 24 47.71 -16.81 -22.12
C GLN A 24 46.97 -16.36 -20.85
N HIS A 25 47.66 -15.66 -19.95
CA HIS A 25 47.04 -15.07 -18.77
C HIS A 25 45.97 -14.03 -19.16
N GLN A 26 46.31 -13.09 -20.04
CA GLN A 26 45.38 -12.06 -20.52
C GLN A 26 44.13 -12.65 -21.21
N GLN A 27 44.29 -13.68 -22.04
CA GLN A 27 43.15 -14.36 -22.67
C GLN A 27 42.27 -15.06 -21.64
N LYS A 28 42.87 -15.71 -20.64
CA LYS A 28 42.11 -16.34 -19.55
C LYS A 28 41.35 -15.32 -18.73
N THR A 29 41.97 -14.20 -18.37
CA THR A 29 41.30 -13.11 -17.62
C THR A 29 40.08 -12.60 -18.38
N ARG A 30 40.22 -12.27 -19.66
CA ARG A 30 39.08 -11.81 -20.49
C ARG A 30 37.97 -12.85 -20.62
N ALA A 31 38.33 -14.14 -20.71
CA ALA A 31 37.36 -15.23 -20.79
C ALA A 31 36.65 -15.48 -19.45
N VAL A 32 37.28 -15.17 -18.31
CA VAL A 32 36.65 -15.20 -16.99
C VAL A 32 35.70 -14.02 -16.84
N GLU A 33 36.17 -12.80 -17.13
CA GLU A 33 35.36 -11.57 -17.08
C GLU A 33 34.09 -11.70 -17.94
N ALA A 34 34.21 -12.13 -19.20
CA ALA A 34 33.06 -12.31 -20.08
C ALA A 34 32.07 -13.37 -19.59
N LYS A 35 32.55 -14.41 -18.88
CA LYS A 35 31.67 -15.43 -18.28
C LYS A 35 30.96 -14.91 -17.04
N GLU A 36 31.66 -14.13 -16.23
CA GLU A 36 31.10 -13.47 -15.05
C GLU A 36 30.03 -12.46 -15.47
N GLU A 37 30.30 -11.61 -16.47
CA GLU A 37 29.32 -10.67 -17.03
C GLU A 37 28.08 -11.39 -17.56
N ALA A 38 28.25 -12.45 -18.35
CA ALA A 38 27.11 -13.22 -18.87
C ALA A 38 26.29 -13.93 -17.77
N LEU A 39 26.94 -14.34 -16.66
CA LEU A 39 26.25 -14.91 -15.52
C LEU A 39 25.45 -13.84 -14.76
N VAL A 40 26.03 -12.67 -14.55
CA VAL A 40 25.35 -11.52 -13.93
C VAL A 40 24.16 -11.07 -14.78
N GLU A 41 24.33 -10.93 -16.10
CA GLU A 41 23.22 -10.58 -16.99
C GLU A 41 22.08 -11.60 -16.92
N ARG A 42 22.40 -12.89 -16.86
CA ARG A 42 21.41 -13.95 -16.70
C ARG A 42 20.68 -13.87 -15.36
N GLU A 43 21.40 -13.70 -14.25
CA GLU A 43 20.79 -13.57 -12.92
C GLU A 43 19.89 -12.34 -12.83
N VAL A 44 20.32 -11.20 -13.41
CA VAL A 44 19.50 -9.99 -13.48
C VAL A 44 18.25 -10.21 -14.32
N ALA A 45 18.37 -10.87 -15.47
CA ALA A 45 17.23 -11.20 -16.32
C ALA A 45 16.23 -12.14 -15.62
N GLU A 46 16.73 -13.14 -14.88
CA GLU A 46 15.92 -14.06 -14.09
C GLU A 46 15.20 -13.33 -12.94
N ALA A 47 15.89 -12.45 -12.23
CA ALA A 47 15.29 -11.63 -11.17
C ALA A 47 14.20 -10.69 -11.71
N LEU A 48 14.42 -10.07 -12.87
CA LEU A 48 13.40 -9.24 -13.54
C LEU A 48 12.20 -10.06 -14.01
N GLN A 49 12.42 -11.28 -14.52
CA GLN A 49 11.33 -12.19 -14.89
C GLN A 49 10.51 -12.59 -13.66
N PHE A 50 11.16 -12.98 -12.56
CA PHE A 50 10.50 -13.33 -11.32
C PHE A 50 9.67 -12.16 -10.77
N ALA A 51 10.21 -10.94 -10.79
CA ALA A 51 9.48 -9.74 -10.38
C ALA A 51 8.23 -9.52 -11.25
N ALA A 52 8.37 -9.64 -12.57
CA ALA A 52 7.25 -9.50 -13.50
C ALA A 52 6.19 -10.60 -13.32
N GLU A 53 6.60 -11.83 -13.02
CA GLU A 53 5.67 -12.93 -12.70
C GLU A 53 4.92 -12.68 -11.39
N SER A 54 5.61 -12.17 -10.36
CA SER A 54 4.99 -11.81 -9.07
C SER A 54 3.95 -10.69 -9.22
N GLU A 55 4.26 -9.63 -9.99
CA GLU A 55 3.29 -8.55 -10.25
C GLU A 55 2.06 -9.07 -11.02
N ARG A 56 2.28 -9.99 -11.96
CA ARG A 56 1.18 -10.64 -12.70
C ARG A 56 0.31 -11.49 -11.77
N GLU A 57 0.91 -12.25 -10.87
CA GLU A 57 0.19 -13.10 -9.91
C GLU A 57 -0.69 -12.27 -8.96
N GLU A 58 -0.18 -11.12 -8.49
CA GLU A 58 -0.95 -10.18 -7.68
C GLU A 58 -2.20 -9.69 -8.42
N VAL A 59 -2.07 -9.24 -9.68
CA VAL A 59 -3.21 -8.79 -10.48
C VAL A 59 -4.22 -9.93 -10.70
N VAL A 60 -3.74 -11.13 -11.01
CA VAL A 60 -4.62 -12.30 -11.21
C VAL A 60 -5.38 -12.63 -9.92
N SER A 61 -4.73 -12.58 -8.76
CA SER A 61 -5.35 -12.83 -7.46
C SER A 61 -6.46 -11.82 -7.13
N TYR A 62 -6.30 -10.56 -7.52
CA TYR A 62 -7.31 -9.52 -7.31
C TYR A 62 -8.61 -9.76 -8.11
N PHE A 63 -8.51 -10.45 -9.25
CA PHE A 63 -9.64 -10.78 -10.12
C PHE A 63 -10.09 -12.24 -10.00
N ASP A 64 -9.61 -12.97 -9.00
CA ASP A 64 -10.02 -14.35 -8.76
C ASP A 64 -11.50 -14.38 -8.33
N PRO A 65 -12.40 -14.99 -9.12
CA PRO A 65 -13.82 -15.09 -8.77
C PRO A 65 -14.06 -15.95 -7.51
N GLU A 66 -13.07 -16.70 -7.04
CA GLU A 66 -13.13 -17.43 -5.76
C GLU A 66 -12.64 -16.59 -4.55
N ASP A 67 -11.99 -15.43 -4.77
CA ASP A 67 -11.58 -14.51 -3.69
C ASP A 67 -12.70 -13.50 -3.35
N ASP A 68 -13.57 -13.88 -2.42
CA ASP A 68 -14.65 -13.05 -1.90
C ASP A 68 -14.17 -11.90 -0.95
N LYS A 69 -12.86 -11.70 -0.74
CA LYS A 69 -12.38 -10.59 0.12
C LYS A 69 -12.74 -9.21 -0.42
N VAL A 70 -12.82 -9.05 -1.74
CA VAL A 70 -13.20 -7.78 -2.39
C VAL A 70 -14.72 -7.57 -2.32
N THR A 71 -15.50 -8.65 -2.23
CA THR A 71 -16.98 -8.61 -2.20
C THR A 71 -17.56 -8.66 -0.79
N THR A 72 -16.74 -8.96 0.22
CA THR A 72 -17.16 -8.99 1.62
C THR A 72 -17.58 -7.59 2.07
N PRO A 73 -18.88 -7.37 2.35
CA PRO A 73 -19.33 -6.08 2.86
C PRO A 73 -18.63 -5.77 4.18
N PRO A 74 -18.32 -4.50 4.48
CA PRO A 74 -17.83 -4.11 5.78
C PRO A 74 -18.78 -4.59 6.90
N ASP A 75 -18.21 -4.87 8.06
CA ASP A 75 -18.93 -5.37 9.24
C ASP A 75 -20.22 -4.59 9.52
N ALA A 76 -21.19 -5.32 10.09
CA ALA A 76 -22.58 -4.93 10.30
C ALA A 76 -22.79 -3.42 10.44
N VAL A 77 -23.31 -2.80 9.37
CA VAL A 77 -23.83 -1.43 9.42
C VAL A 77 -24.85 -1.38 10.56
N PRO A 78 -24.70 -0.50 11.56
CA PRO A 78 -25.59 -0.47 12.69
C PRO A 78 -27.03 -0.34 12.20
N SER A 79 -27.89 -1.25 12.67
CA SER A 79 -29.32 -1.25 12.40
C SER A 79 -29.84 0.15 12.65
N ARG A 80 -30.22 0.87 11.60
CA ARG A 80 -30.69 2.26 11.62
C ARG A 80 -31.86 2.37 12.61
N SER A 81 -31.53 2.70 13.85
CA SER A 81 -32.48 2.65 14.96
C SER A 81 -33.16 4.00 15.02
N TRP A 82 -34.49 4.02 15.15
CA TRP A 82 -35.26 5.24 15.37
C TRP A 82 -34.82 6.00 16.64
N LYS A 83 -34.06 5.35 17.52
CA LYS A 83 -33.47 5.93 18.72
C LYS A 83 -32.13 6.60 18.41
N MET A 84 -32.00 7.85 18.81
CA MET A 84 -30.81 8.66 18.59
C MET A 84 -29.72 8.28 19.60
N SER A 85 -28.47 8.17 19.14
CA SER A 85 -27.34 7.84 20.02
C SER A 85 -27.03 8.99 20.99
N GLU A 86 -26.43 8.68 22.14
CA GLU A 86 -26.03 9.69 23.12
C GLU A 86 -24.95 10.64 22.56
N GLU A 87 -24.10 10.16 21.64
CA GLU A 87 -23.10 10.97 20.95
C GLU A 87 -23.75 12.00 20.03
N THR A 88 -24.78 11.58 19.28
CA THR A 88 -25.57 12.48 18.43
C THR A 88 -26.33 13.50 19.28
N LYS A 89 -26.90 13.11 20.43
CA LYS A 89 -27.57 14.03 21.37
C LYS A 89 -26.61 15.09 21.88
N ARG A 90 -25.40 14.69 22.28
CA ARG A 90 -24.35 15.65 22.68
C ARG A 90 -24.08 16.66 21.57
N TRP A 91 -23.92 16.20 20.33
CA TRP A 91 -23.63 17.09 19.21
C TRP A 91 -24.76 18.12 18.95
N VAL A 92 -26.03 17.71 19.02
CA VAL A 92 -27.18 18.62 18.86
C VAL A 92 -27.24 19.67 19.97
N THR A 93 -26.81 19.33 21.20
CA THR A 93 -26.87 20.24 22.35
C THR A 93 -25.68 21.20 22.45
N VAL A 94 -24.59 20.98 21.70
CA VAL A 94 -23.37 21.79 21.80
C VAL A 94 -23.62 23.22 21.28
N GLY A 95 -23.32 24.20 22.14
CA GLY A 95 -23.38 25.62 21.80
C GLY A 95 -24.75 26.28 21.96
N HIS A 96 -25.75 25.57 22.49
CA HIS A 96 -27.07 26.13 22.84
C HIS A 96 -27.17 26.47 24.32
N SER A 97 -28.08 27.36 24.68
CA SER A 97 -28.37 27.67 26.09
C SER A 97 -28.97 26.44 26.83
N PRO A 98 -28.86 26.35 28.17
CA PRO A 98 -29.41 25.21 28.92
C PRO A 98 -30.92 24.98 28.70
N GLU A 99 -31.68 26.05 28.48
CA GLU A 99 -33.12 25.96 28.19
C GLU A 99 -33.40 25.37 26.80
N GLU A 100 -32.62 25.78 25.80
CA GLU A 100 -32.70 25.24 24.43
C GLU A 100 -32.23 23.79 24.38
N GLN A 101 -31.18 23.44 25.11
CA GLN A 101 -30.71 22.05 25.25
C GLN A 101 -31.81 21.15 25.82
N ALA A 102 -32.48 21.59 26.89
CA ALA A 102 -33.60 20.86 27.48
C ALA A 102 -34.78 20.72 26.49
N SER A 103 -35.07 21.77 25.72
CA SER A 103 -36.12 21.74 24.69
C SER A 103 -35.79 20.74 23.58
N LEU A 104 -34.55 20.75 23.05
CA LEU A 104 -34.08 19.83 22.01
C LEU A 104 -34.16 18.37 22.49
N LEU A 105 -33.65 18.09 23.69
CA LEU A 105 -33.70 16.75 24.28
C LEU A 105 -35.15 16.29 24.51
N ARG A 106 -36.04 17.18 24.93
CA ARG A 106 -37.47 16.86 25.11
C ARG A 106 -38.16 16.55 23.78
N GLN A 107 -37.85 17.29 22.71
CA GLN A 107 -38.38 17.03 21.38
C GLN A 107 -37.88 15.69 20.82
N ILE A 108 -36.59 15.37 21.02
CA ILE A 108 -36.01 14.07 20.66
C ILE A 108 -36.69 12.94 21.43
N ALA A 109 -36.84 13.07 22.76
CA ALA A 109 -37.49 12.05 23.58
C ALA A 109 -38.95 11.77 23.17
N ASN A 110 -39.70 12.82 22.80
CA ASN A 110 -41.08 12.68 22.32
C ASN A 110 -41.14 12.02 20.93
N ALA A 111 -40.20 12.32 20.04
CA ALA A 111 -40.10 11.68 18.72
C ALA A 111 -39.67 10.20 18.83
N GLU A 112 -38.78 9.90 19.79
CA GLU A 112 -38.37 8.54 20.15
C GLU A 112 -39.58 7.74 20.70
N ASP A 113 -40.37 8.29 21.63
CA ASP A 113 -41.57 7.64 22.16
C ASP A 113 -42.59 7.30 21.05
N GLN A 114 -42.75 8.21 20.09
CA GLN A 114 -43.61 8.02 18.92
C GLN A 114 -43.01 7.14 17.83
N LYS A 115 -41.79 6.61 18.01
CA LYS A 115 -41.04 5.78 17.05
C LYS A 115 -40.94 6.42 15.66
N LYS A 116 -40.84 7.75 15.61
CA LYS A 116 -40.76 8.50 14.34
C LYS A 116 -39.41 8.26 13.68
N MET A 117 -39.45 7.73 12.46
CA MET A 117 -38.24 7.53 11.66
C MET A 117 -37.69 8.85 11.08
N ARG A 118 -38.54 9.87 10.87
CA ARG A 118 -38.13 11.19 10.37
C ARG A 118 -38.87 12.28 11.13
N TYR A 119 -38.14 13.25 11.65
CA TYR A 119 -38.73 14.37 12.38
C TYR A 119 -37.82 15.61 12.34
N PHE A 120 -38.41 16.77 12.62
CA PHE A 120 -37.71 18.04 12.75
C PHE A 120 -37.75 18.46 14.21
N ILE A 121 -36.62 18.97 14.71
CA ILE A 121 -36.53 19.66 15.99
C ILE A 121 -36.05 21.08 15.75
N SER A 122 -36.62 22.03 16.50
CA SER A 122 -36.30 23.44 16.34
C SER A 122 -36.21 24.15 17.68
N VAL A 123 -35.25 25.06 17.76
CA VAL A 123 -35.07 26.07 18.80
C VAL A 123 -34.97 27.44 18.12
N PRO A 124 -35.10 28.56 18.86
CA PRO A 124 -35.03 29.90 18.27
C PRO A 124 -33.75 30.16 17.46
N THR A 125 -32.65 29.48 17.82
CA THR A 125 -31.31 29.64 17.24
C THR A 125 -30.97 28.63 16.14
N ALA A 126 -31.72 27.53 16.01
CA ALA A 126 -31.38 26.46 15.06
C ALA A 126 -32.54 25.50 14.79
N TYR A 127 -32.51 24.86 13.64
CA TYR A 127 -33.35 23.70 13.33
C TYR A 127 -32.49 22.53 12.87
N TYR A 128 -32.95 21.32 13.15
CA TYR A 128 -32.31 20.06 12.76
C TYR A 128 -33.33 19.09 12.18
N GLU A 129 -32.95 18.45 11.08
CA GLU A 129 -33.67 17.33 10.49
C GLU A 129 -33.02 16.02 10.92
N ILE A 130 -33.81 15.13 11.48
CA ILE A 130 -33.36 13.83 11.98
C ILE A 130 -34.06 12.72 11.22
N GLU A 131 -33.29 11.74 10.75
CA GLU A 131 -33.75 10.55 10.05
C GLU A 131 -33.06 9.31 10.63
N TYR A 132 -33.84 8.33 11.08
CA TYR A 132 -33.37 7.12 11.77
C TYR A 132 -32.36 7.40 12.89
N GLY A 133 -32.66 8.39 13.75
CA GLY A 133 -31.77 8.77 14.85
C GLY A 133 -30.46 9.45 14.42
N LEU A 134 -30.29 9.76 13.13
CA LEU A 134 -29.13 10.47 12.58
C LEU A 134 -29.53 11.88 12.15
N LEU A 135 -28.61 12.83 12.32
CA LEU A 135 -28.76 14.18 11.76
C LEU A 135 -28.58 14.15 10.26
N LYS A 136 -29.63 14.51 9.52
CA LYS A 136 -29.59 14.65 8.07
C LYS A 136 -29.11 16.03 7.64
N GLY A 137 -29.44 17.05 8.43
CA GLY A 137 -29.08 18.43 8.16
C GLY A 137 -29.55 19.36 9.26
N GLY A 138 -29.04 20.57 9.28
CA GLY A 138 -29.50 21.60 10.20
C GLY A 138 -28.96 22.97 9.80
N GLY A 139 -29.69 24.00 10.18
CA GLY A 139 -29.31 25.40 9.97
C GLY A 139 -29.33 26.14 11.30
N LYS A 140 -28.35 27.03 11.49
CA LYS A 140 -28.39 28.06 12.53
C LYS A 140 -29.02 29.31 11.93
N GLY A 141 -30.03 29.85 12.63
CA GLY A 141 -30.80 31.03 12.24
C GLY A 141 -30.47 32.22 13.13
#